data_AF-A0A2S2NIG5-F1
#
_entry.id   AF-A0A2S2NIG5-F1
#
_cell.length_a   1.000
_cell.length_b   1.000
_cell.length_c   1.000
_cell.angle_alpha   90.00
_cell.angle_beta   90.00
_cell.angle_gamma   90.00
#
_symmetry.space_group_name_H-M   'P 1'
#
loop_
_entity.id
_entity.type
_entity.pdbx_description
1 polymer ?
#
loop_
_entity_poly.entity_id
_entity_poly.type
_entity_poly.pdbx_seq_one_letter_code
_entity_poly.pdbx_strand_id
1 'polypeptide(L)'
;KAEFLSKEPKPHKCYKNWSGTSTSMEADIIVDGFSQSMYMHGLIYDKLIGDGDSSVMKKLSIAKPYGIEHNIKKIECSNHILRNYCNRLRDISTRRKNSSGSIIPGYHRIKLKENILRLRYAITEASKYWKSKSLLPHNEKVQFLKSDILNGPRHVFGDHEKCASYFCKG
;
A
#
# COMPACT_ATOMS: atom_id res chain seq x y z
N LYS A 1 11.56 16.91 -24.79
CA LYS A 1 11.00 18.27 -24.99
C LYS A 1 11.06 18.69 -26.45
N ALA A 2 12.20 18.53 -27.16
CA ALA A 2 12.28 18.79 -28.60
C ALA A 2 11.38 17.85 -29.43
N GLU A 3 11.38 16.55 -29.10
CA GLU A 3 10.51 15.52 -29.71
C GLU A 3 9.00 15.81 -29.52
N PHE A 4 8.59 16.19 -28.31
CA PHE A 4 7.21 16.63 -28.03
C PHE A 4 6.81 17.93 -28.75
N LEU A 5 7.80 18.72 -29.17
CA LEU A 5 7.62 19.99 -29.88
C LEU A 5 7.89 19.85 -31.39
N SER A 6 8.07 18.64 -31.91
CA SER A 6 8.46 18.34 -33.30
C SER A 6 9.65 19.18 -33.80
N LYS A 7 10.61 19.45 -32.92
CA LYS A 7 11.84 20.18 -33.22
C LYS A 7 13.02 19.24 -33.12
N GLU A 8 14.04 19.46 -33.94
CA GLU A 8 15.29 18.73 -33.80
C GLU A 8 15.95 19.06 -32.44
N PRO A 9 16.42 18.03 -31.71
CA PRO A 9 17.15 18.24 -30.48
C PRO A 9 18.48 18.94 -30.77
N LYS A 10 18.80 19.98 -29.98
CA LYS A 10 20.14 20.59 -30.04
C LYS A 10 21.22 19.52 -29.80
N PRO A 11 22.41 19.65 -30.41
CA PRO A 11 23.53 18.75 -30.16
C PRO A 11 23.82 18.72 -28.65
N HIS A 12 23.78 17.54 -28.06
CA HIS A 12 24.09 17.31 -26.66
C HIS A 12 24.70 15.93 -26.50
N LYS A 13 25.52 15.76 -25.45
CA LYS A 13 25.96 14.43 -25.02
C LYS A 13 24.82 13.79 -24.25
N CYS A 14 24.11 12.87 -24.88
CA CYS A 14 22.99 12.15 -24.29
C CYS A 14 23.50 11.00 -23.40
N TYR A 15 23.06 10.96 -22.14
CA TYR A 15 23.33 9.84 -21.21
C TYR A 15 22.11 8.93 -21.04
N LYS A 16 21.09 9.07 -21.89
CA LYS A 16 19.87 8.25 -21.84
C LYS A 16 20.24 6.80 -22.18
N ASN A 17 20.06 5.92 -21.20
CA ASN A 17 20.28 4.48 -21.33
C ASN A 17 18.96 3.67 -21.36
N TRP A 18 17.81 4.35 -21.42
CA TRP A 18 16.49 3.75 -21.40
C TRP A 18 15.53 4.46 -22.34
N SER A 19 14.79 3.73 -23.15
CA SER A 19 13.85 4.29 -24.14
C SER A 19 12.36 4.12 -23.77
N GLY A 20 12.03 3.25 -22.81
CA GLY A 20 10.67 3.00 -22.36
C GLY A 20 10.14 4.01 -21.33
N THR A 21 8.98 3.69 -20.74
CA THR A 21 8.40 4.50 -19.65
C THR A 21 9.22 4.35 -18.36
N SER A 22 9.13 5.34 -17.47
CA SER A 22 9.77 5.26 -16.13
C SER A 22 9.29 4.05 -15.33
N THR A 23 8.01 3.72 -15.40
CA THR A 23 7.45 2.52 -14.74
C THR A 23 8.03 1.23 -15.31
N SER A 24 8.26 1.16 -16.63
CA SER A 24 8.92 -0.03 -17.20
C SER A 24 10.37 -0.12 -16.76
N MET A 25 11.09 1.01 -16.71
CA MET A 25 12.47 1.07 -16.22
C MET A 25 12.57 0.50 -14.82
N GLU A 26 11.71 0.96 -13.91
CA GLU A 26 11.67 0.49 -12.52
C GLU A 26 11.46 -1.02 -12.46
N ALA A 27 10.46 -1.53 -13.18
CA ALA A 27 10.17 -2.97 -13.19
C ALA A 27 11.33 -3.80 -13.77
N ASP A 28 12.00 -3.32 -14.82
CA ASP A 28 13.12 -4.04 -15.44
C ASP A 28 14.38 -4.01 -14.57
N ILE A 29 14.67 -2.90 -13.91
CA ILE A 29 15.77 -2.79 -12.94
C ILE A 29 15.55 -3.73 -11.76
N ILE A 30 14.32 -3.83 -11.24
CA ILE A 30 14.02 -4.76 -10.14
C ILE A 30 14.22 -6.20 -10.60
N VAL A 31 13.72 -6.57 -11.77
CA VAL A 31 13.89 -7.94 -12.31
C VAL A 31 15.36 -8.29 -12.52
N ASP A 32 16.14 -7.35 -13.06
CA ASP A 32 17.58 -7.53 -13.22
C ASP A 32 18.28 -7.70 -11.86
N GLY A 33 17.96 -6.84 -10.88
CA GLY A 33 18.50 -6.95 -9.52
C GLY A 33 18.19 -8.29 -8.84
N PHE A 34 17.00 -8.86 -9.05
CA PHE A 34 16.66 -10.20 -8.58
C PHE A 34 17.46 -11.28 -9.34
N SER A 35 17.60 -11.15 -10.65
CA SER A 35 18.31 -12.13 -11.49
C SER A 35 19.81 -12.17 -11.18
N GLN A 36 20.41 -11.03 -10.86
CA GLN A 36 21.83 -10.91 -10.52
C GLN A 36 22.13 -11.21 -9.06
N SER A 37 21.13 -11.24 -8.17
CA SER A 37 21.33 -11.36 -6.72
C SER A 37 22.14 -12.61 -6.32
N MET A 38 21.94 -13.73 -7.00
CA MET A 38 22.70 -14.96 -6.75
C MET A 38 24.17 -14.81 -7.14
N TYR A 39 24.43 -14.24 -8.33
CA TYR A 39 25.79 -14.06 -8.84
C TYR A 39 26.56 -12.99 -8.04
N MET A 40 25.93 -11.87 -7.73
CA MET A 40 26.55 -10.73 -7.06
C MET A 40 26.67 -10.90 -5.55
N HIS A 41 25.71 -11.58 -4.92
CA HIS A 41 25.57 -11.62 -3.47
C HIS A 41 25.43 -13.03 -2.88
N GLY A 42 25.21 -14.06 -3.70
CA GLY A 42 24.95 -15.42 -3.22
C GLY A 42 23.63 -15.55 -2.47
N LEU A 43 22.64 -14.68 -2.76
CA LEU A 43 21.36 -14.61 -2.03
C LEU A 43 20.16 -14.89 -2.94
N ILE A 44 19.11 -15.44 -2.34
CA ILE A 44 17.77 -15.54 -2.95
C ILE A 44 16.88 -14.49 -2.27
N TYR A 45 16.29 -13.61 -3.06
CA TYR A 45 15.27 -12.69 -2.57
C TYR A 45 13.88 -13.34 -2.63
N ASP A 46 13.40 -13.87 -1.50
CA ASP A 46 12.09 -14.55 -1.38
C ASP A 46 10.89 -13.58 -1.46
N LYS A 47 11.09 -12.30 -1.11
CA LYS A 47 10.00 -11.33 -0.94
C LYS A 47 10.31 -10.01 -1.63
N LEU A 48 9.30 -9.47 -2.31
CA LEU A 48 9.28 -8.10 -2.82
C LEU A 48 8.34 -7.27 -1.96
N ILE A 49 8.86 -6.21 -1.32
CA ILE A 49 8.04 -5.21 -0.64
C ILE A 49 7.83 -4.05 -1.61
N GLY A 50 6.60 -3.87 -2.08
CA GLY A 50 6.28 -2.90 -3.13
C GLY A 50 5.00 -2.14 -2.84
N ASP A 51 4.71 -1.16 -3.68
CA ASP A 51 3.39 -0.56 -3.74
C ASP A 51 2.39 -1.51 -4.42
N GLY A 52 1.19 -1.00 -4.69
CA GLY A 52 0.13 -1.76 -5.36
C GLY A 52 0.37 -2.08 -6.83
N ASP A 53 1.52 -1.74 -7.42
CA ASP A 53 1.79 -2.02 -8.84
C ASP A 53 1.95 -3.53 -9.08
N SER A 54 1.28 -4.02 -10.11
CA SER A 54 1.31 -5.42 -10.54
C SER A 54 2.38 -5.68 -11.61
N SER A 55 2.92 -4.62 -12.22
CA SER A 55 3.83 -4.73 -13.37
C SER A 55 5.11 -5.51 -13.02
N VAL A 56 5.70 -5.21 -11.85
CA VAL A 56 6.93 -5.85 -11.36
C VAL A 56 6.73 -7.33 -11.10
N MET A 57 5.66 -7.69 -10.37
CA MET A 57 5.37 -9.11 -10.06
C MET A 57 5.11 -9.93 -11.31
N LYS A 58 4.43 -9.36 -12.30
CA LYS A 58 4.23 -10.03 -13.60
C LYS A 58 5.57 -10.34 -14.25
N LYS A 59 6.47 -9.36 -14.34
CA LYS A 59 7.79 -9.59 -14.96
C LYS A 59 8.63 -10.60 -14.17
N LEU A 60 8.65 -10.53 -12.84
CA LEU A 60 9.35 -11.50 -11.99
C LEU A 60 8.83 -12.93 -12.17
N SER A 61 7.51 -13.10 -12.31
CA SER A 61 6.90 -14.42 -12.54
C SER A 61 7.28 -15.04 -13.88
N ILE A 62 7.56 -14.20 -14.89
CA ILE A 62 8.02 -14.62 -16.21
C ILE A 62 9.52 -14.91 -16.17
N ALA A 63 10.31 -14.02 -15.57
CA ALA A 63 11.77 -14.14 -15.51
C ALA A 63 12.24 -15.34 -14.68
N LYS A 64 11.49 -15.72 -13.63
CA LYS A 64 11.81 -16.85 -12.74
C LYS A 64 13.29 -16.87 -12.33
N PRO A 65 13.81 -15.81 -11.70
CA PRO A 65 15.24 -15.61 -11.46
C PRO A 65 15.90 -16.74 -10.64
N TYR A 66 15.10 -17.52 -9.91
CA TYR A 66 15.56 -18.62 -9.05
C TYR A 66 14.98 -19.98 -9.47
N GLY A 67 14.47 -20.10 -10.69
CA GLY A 67 13.85 -21.33 -11.21
C GLY A 67 12.34 -21.44 -10.94
N ILE A 68 11.74 -22.54 -11.43
CA ILE A 68 10.29 -22.78 -11.41
C ILE A 68 9.78 -23.08 -10.00
N GLU A 69 10.62 -23.67 -9.16
CA GLU A 69 10.28 -24.09 -7.80
C GLU A 69 10.22 -22.92 -6.80
N HIS A 70 10.81 -21.77 -7.13
CA HIS A 70 10.90 -20.64 -6.22
C HIS A 70 10.08 -19.43 -6.71
N ASN A 71 8.89 -19.28 -6.13
CA ASN A 71 8.00 -18.14 -6.40
C ASN A 71 8.20 -17.02 -5.40
N ILE A 72 8.59 -15.85 -5.91
CA ILE A 72 8.75 -14.62 -5.12
C ILE A 72 7.39 -14.16 -4.60
N LYS A 73 7.32 -13.78 -3.32
CA LYS A 73 6.09 -13.31 -2.66
C LYS A 73 6.03 -11.79 -2.65
N LYS A 74 4.91 -11.24 -3.09
CA LYS A 74 4.63 -9.80 -2.93
C LYS A 74 4.15 -9.52 -1.52
N ILE A 75 4.70 -8.48 -0.90
CA ILE A 75 4.20 -7.87 0.32
C ILE A 75 3.87 -6.40 0.02
N GLU A 76 2.62 -6.04 0.26
CA GLU A 76 2.14 -4.67 0.06
C GLU A 76 2.71 -3.73 1.14
N CYS A 77 3.15 -2.56 0.71
CA CYS A 77 3.69 -1.53 1.59
C CYS A 77 2.60 -0.95 2.49
N SER A 78 2.80 -1.03 3.81
CA SER A 78 1.86 -0.50 4.81
C SER A 78 1.57 1.00 4.62
N ASN A 79 2.58 1.79 4.26
CA ASN A 79 2.41 3.22 3.98
C ASN A 79 1.47 3.46 2.80
N HIS A 80 1.58 2.65 1.74
CA HIS A 80 0.71 2.73 0.58
C HIS A 80 -0.73 2.30 0.92
N ILE A 81 -0.89 1.21 1.68
CA ILE A 81 -2.21 0.77 2.15
C ILE A 81 -2.90 1.86 2.98
N LEU A 82 -2.19 2.46 3.93
CA LEU A 82 -2.74 3.53 4.78
C LEU A 82 -3.06 4.80 3.98
N ARG A 83 -2.24 5.15 2.99
CA ARG A 83 -2.52 6.25 2.06
C ARG A 83 -3.78 5.98 1.24
N ASN A 84 -3.91 4.78 0.69
CA ASN A 84 -5.08 4.35 -0.08
C ASN A 84 -6.35 4.40 0.77
N TYR A 85 -6.28 3.90 2.00
CA TYR A 85 -7.36 4.01 2.99
C TYR A 85 -7.80 5.46 3.19
N CYS A 86 -6.87 6.37 3.49
CA CYS A 86 -7.19 7.79 3.66
C CYS A 86 -7.77 8.44 2.40
N ASN A 87 -7.25 8.09 1.21
CA ASN A 87 -7.77 8.61 -0.05
C ASN A 87 -9.22 8.17 -0.28
N ARG A 88 -9.54 6.90 -0.03
CA ARG A 88 -10.92 6.41 -0.13
C ARG A 88 -11.86 7.10 0.86
N LEU A 89 -11.42 7.34 2.10
CA LEU A 89 -12.22 8.12 3.06
C LEU A 89 -12.44 9.56 2.60
N ARG A 90 -11.43 10.20 2.00
CA ARG A 90 -11.59 11.53 1.39
C ARG A 90 -12.60 11.50 0.26
N ASP A 91 -12.53 10.52 -0.63
CA ASP A 91 -13.49 10.37 -1.73
C ASP A 91 -14.92 10.18 -1.19
N ILE A 92 -15.11 9.41 -0.13
CA ILE A 92 -16.41 9.24 0.52
C ILE A 92 -16.89 10.58 1.11
N SER A 93 -16.00 11.34 1.75
CA SER A 93 -16.35 12.63 2.35
C SER A 93 -16.79 13.69 1.32
N THR A 94 -16.37 13.58 0.06
CA THR A 94 -16.77 14.55 -0.98
C THR A 94 -18.07 14.17 -1.69
N ARG A 95 -18.43 12.88 -1.72
CA ARG A 95 -19.64 12.37 -2.39
C ARG A 95 -20.92 12.81 -1.70
N ARG A 96 -21.85 13.41 -2.45
CA ARG A 96 -23.16 13.85 -1.93
C ARG A 96 -24.18 12.72 -1.79
N LYS A 97 -23.99 11.61 -2.52
CA LYS A 97 -24.87 10.45 -2.51
C LYS A 97 -24.08 9.21 -2.11
N ASN A 98 -24.71 8.31 -1.37
CA ASN A 98 -24.17 6.98 -1.09
C ASN A 98 -24.41 6.02 -2.28
N SER A 99 -24.00 4.77 -2.13
CA SER A 99 -24.19 3.73 -3.16
C SER A 99 -25.64 3.42 -3.49
N SER A 100 -26.59 3.71 -2.58
CA SER A 100 -28.03 3.58 -2.82
C SER A 100 -28.68 4.83 -3.43
N GLY A 101 -27.88 5.87 -3.76
CA GLY A 101 -28.37 7.12 -4.32
C GLY A 101 -28.96 8.11 -3.31
N SER A 102 -29.02 7.75 -2.04
CA SER A 102 -29.53 8.58 -0.94
C SER A 102 -28.58 9.75 -0.66
N ILE A 103 -29.13 10.93 -0.42
CA ILE A 103 -28.35 12.14 -0.13
C ILE A 103 -27.76 12.01 1.28
N ILE A 104 -26.46 12.27 1.40
CA ILE A 104 -25.75 12.29 2.68
C ILE A 104 -25.65 13.75 3.17
N PRO A 105 -26.21 14.06 4.36
CA PRO A 105 -26.08 15.36 5.00
C PRO A 105 -24.64 15.86 5.05
N GLY A 106 -24.44 17.16 4.81
CA GLY A 106 -23.11 17.79 4.79
C GLY A 106 -22.33 17.61 6.10
N TYR A 107 -23.02 17.62 7.24
CA TYR A 107 -22.36 17.50 8.55
C TYR A 107 -21.67 16.14 8.73
N HIS A 108 -22.25 15.03 8.26
CA HIS A 108 -21.60 13.71 8.31
C HIS A 108 -20.32 13.68 7.47
N ARG A 109 -20.37 14.34 6.30
CA ARG A 109 -19.24 14.43 5.37
C ARG A 109 -18.09 15.25 5.96
N ILE A 110 -18.41 16.37 6.61
CA ILE A 110 -17.44 17.20 7.33
C ILE A 110 -16.84 16.42 8.49
N LYS A 111 -17.68 15.78 9.33
CA LYS A 111 -17.22 15.01 10.48
C LYS A 111 -16.33 13.83 10.07
N LEU A 112 -16.63 13.16 8.96
CA LEU A 112 -15.73 12.15 8.39
C LEU A 112 -14.38 12.76 8.00
N LYS A 113 -14.38 13.87 7.25
CA LYS A 113 -13.17 14.54 6.78
C LYS A 113 -12.23 14.96 7.93
N GLU A 114 -12.79 15.47 9.02
CA GLU A 114 -12.05 15.88 10.22
C GLU A 114 -11.42 14.69 10.95
N ASN A 115 -12.02 13.50 10.85
CA ASN A 115 -11.60 12.31 11.60
C ASN A 115 -10.77 11.30 10.77
N ILE A 116 -10.43 11.59 9.51
CA ILE A 116 -9.64 10.66 8.64
C ILE A 116 -8.31 10.27 9.28
N LEU A 117 -7.60 11.23 9.88
CA LEU A 117 -6.33 10.94 10.53
C LEU A 117 -6.50 10.12 11.81
N ARG A 118 -7.59 10.32 12.56
CA ARG A 118 -7.93 9.50 13.73
C ARG A 118 -8.27 8.06 13.33
N LEU A 119 -9.01 7.88 12.23
CA LEU A 119 -9.28 6.57 11.65
C LEU A 119 -7.99 5.84 11.23
N ARG A 120 -7.07 6.55 10.58
CA ARG A 120 -5.73 6.02 10.26
C ARG A 120 -4.96 5.65 11.53
N TYR A 121 -4.99 6.52 12.53
CA TYR A 121 -4.28 6.34 13.80
C TYR A 121 -4.75 5.07 14.53
N ALA A 122 -6.05 4.85 14.61
CA ALA A 122 -6.64 3.65 15.19
C ALA A 122 -6.09 2.35 14.56
N ILE A 123 -5.97 2.31 13.22
CA ILE A 123 -5.38 1.17 12.49
C ILE A 123 -3.89 1.01 12.85
N THR A 124 -3.12 2.10 12.89
CA THR A 124 -1.70 2.03 13.19
C THR A 124 -1.42 1.58 14.62
N GLU A 125 -2.21 2.04 15.60
CA GLU A 125 -2.05 1.63 17.00
C GLU A 125 -2.48 0.18 17.23
N ALA A 126 -3.59 -0.27 16.63
CA ALA A 126 -3.96 -1.68 16.64
C ALA A 126 -2.85 -2.56 16.04
N SER A 127 -2.29 -2.13 14.90
CA SER A 127 -1.20 -2.86 14.23
C SER A 127 0.05 -2.96 15.12
N LYS A 128 0.44 -1.86 15.78
CA LYS A 128 1.57 -1.85 16.72
C LYS A 128 1.30 -2.75 17.92
N TYR A 129 0.10 -2.67 18.49
CA TYR A 129 -0.31 -3.48 19.63
C TYR A 129 -0.19 -4.98 19.34
N TRP A 130 -0.84 -5.47 18.27
CA TRP A 130 -0.80 -6.90 17.95
C TRP A 130 0.58 -7.40 17.52
N LYS A 131 1.38 -6.53 16.87
CA LYS A 131 2.77 -6.84 16.55
C LYS A 131 3.62 -7.05 17.82
N SER A 132 3.36 -6.28 18.88
CA SER A 132 4.08 -6.39 20.16
C SER A 132 3.77 -7.69 20.94
N LYS A 133 2.66 -8.37 20.65
CA LYS A 133 2.22 -9.57 21.39
C LYS A 133 2.96 -10.83 20.94
N SER A 134 4.24 -10.99 21.28
CA SER A 134 5.07 -12.11 20.80
C SER A 134 4.44 -13.50 21.02
N LEU A 135 3.75 -13.71 22.14
CA LEU A 135 3.19 -15.00 22.56
C LEU A 135 2.00 -15.51 21.75
N LEU A 136 1.29 -14.65 21.02
CA LEU A 136 0.12 -15.07 20.24
C LEU A 136 0.50 -15.61 18.85
N PRO A 137 -0.16 -16.67 18.37
CA PRO A 137 -0.02 -17.14 16.99
C PRO A 137 -0.32 -16.04 15.97
N HIS A 138 0.36 -16.09 14.82
CA HIS A 138 0.19 -15.08 13.75
C HIS A 138 -1.27 -14.97 13.29
N ASN A 139 -1.95 -16.10 13.09
CA ASN A 139 -3.34 -16.11 12.62
C ASN A 139 -4.29 -15.44 13.61
N GLU A 140 -4.10 -15.64 14.91
CA GLU A 140 -4.91 -14.97 15.94
C GLU A 140 -4.68 -13.46 15.95
N LYS A 141 -3.42 -13.02 15.88
CA LYS A 141 -3.09 -11.58 15.74
C LYS A 141 -3.80 -10.94 14.55
N VAL A 142 -3.83 -11.64 13.42
CA VAL A 142 -4.52 -11.16 12.21
C VAL A 142 -6.03 -11.07 12.43
N GLN A 143 -6.65 -12.05 13.09
CA GLN A 143 -8.09 -11.99 13.40
C GLN A 143 -8.42 -10.84 14.35
N PHE A 144 -7.64 -10.63 15.40
CA PHE A 144 -7.87 -9.53 16.32
C PHE A 144 -7.63 -8.16 15.68
N LEU A 145 -6.55 -8.02 14.90
CA LEU A 145 -6.31 -6.80 14.12
C LEU A 145 -7.46 -6.51 13.15
N LYS A 146 -8.01 -7.53 12.49
CA LYS A 146 -9.19 -7.39 11.63
C LYS A 146 -10.39 -6.88 12.43
N SER A 147 -10.65 -7.43 13.61
CA SER A 147 -11.72 -6.97 14.49
C SER A 147 -11.56 -5.49 14.86
N ASP A 148 -10.36 -5.06 15.22
CA ASP A 148 -10.08 -3.65 15.55
C ASP A 148 -10.28 -2.72 14.37
N ILE A 149 -9.80 -3.10 13.18
CA ILE A 149 -9.95 -2.30 11.96
C ILE A 149 -11.44 -2.09 11.66
N LEU A 150 -12.27 -3.13 11.82
CA LEU A 150 -13.72 -3.04 11.65
C LEU A 150 -14.38 -2.21 12.74
N ASN A 151 -13.86 -2.24 13.96
CA ASN A 151 -14.36 -1.43 15.07
C ASN A 151 -13.86 0.02 15.05
N GLY A 152 -12.79 0.33 14.30
CA GLY A 152 -12.17 1.66 14.22
C GLY A 152 -13.17 2.81 14.03
N PRO A 153 -14.13 2.74 13.10
CA PRO A 153 -15.15 3.76 12.94
C PRO A 153 -16.01 3.98 14.19
N ARG A 154 -16.46 2.91 14.85
CA ARG A 154 -17.27 3.00 16.09
C ARG A 154 -16.48 3.73 17.17
N HIS A 155 -15.25 3.29 17.42
CA HIS A 155 -14.34 3.92 18.37
C HIS A 155 -14.14 5.41 18.07
N VAL A 156 -13.80 5.78 16.83
CA VAL A 156 -13.51 7.17 16.47
C VAL A 156 -14.73 8.08 16.60
N PHE A 157 -15.93 7.54 16.35
CA PHE A 157 -17.19 8.29 16.46
C PHE A 157 -17.89 8.15 17.82
N GLY A 158 -17.25 7.52 18.82
CA GLY A 158 -17.68 7.52 20.22
C GLY A 158 -18.49 6.31 20.68
N ASP A 159 -18.67 5.30 19.84
CA ASP A 159 -19.21 3.99 20.24
C ASP A 159 -18.06 3.10 20.73
N HIS A 160 -18.04 2.84 22.04
CA HIS A 160 -17.00 2.06 22.70
C HIS A 160 -17.44 0.66 23.14
N GLU A 161 -18.65 0.21 22.79
CA GLU A 161 -19.22 -1.07 23.25
C GLU A 161 -18.35 -2.29 22.87
N LYS A 162 -17.66 -2.19 21.72
CA LYS A 162 -16.82 -3.27 21.16
C LYS A 162 -15.33 -2.98 21.25
N CYS A 163 -14.93 -1.96 22.00
CA CYS A 163 -13.52 -1.62 22.13
C CYS A 163 -12.80 -2.54 23.12
N ALA A 164 -11.66 -3.08 22.71
CA ALA A 164 -10.73 -3.69 23.66
C ALA A 164 -10.14 -2.62 24.60
N SER A 165 -9.76 -3.03 25.82
CA SER A 165 -9.33 -2.10 26.87
C SER A 165 -8.10 -1.25 26.52
N TYR A 166 -7.22 -1.72 25.63
CA TYR A 166 -6.08 -0.92 25.16
C TYR A 166 -6.47 0.07 24.05
N PHE A 167 -7.53 -0.22 23.30
CA PHE A 167 -7.93 0.53 22.12
C PHE A 167 -8.49 1.92 22.48
N CYS A 168 -9.01 2.07 23.70
CA CYS A 168 -9.53 3.34 24.22
C CYS A 168 -8.53 4.16 25.05
N LYS A 169 -7.28 3.70 25.20
CA LYS A 169 -6.26 4.38 26.04
C LYS A 169 -5.39 5.38 25.28
N GLY A 170 -5.62 5.55 23.98
CA GLY A 170 -4.85 6.43 23.09
C GLY A 170 -5.75 7.29 22.21
#